data_AF-A0ABD3QQ51-F1
#
_entry.id   AF-A0ABD3QQ51-F1
#
_cell.length_a   1.000
_cell.length_b   1.000
_cell.length_c   1.000
_cell.angle_alpha   90.00
_cell.angle_beta   90.00
_cell.angle_gamma   90.00
#
_symmetry.space_group_name_H-M   'P 1'
#
loop_
_entity.id
_entity.type
_entity.pdbx_description
1 polymer ?
#
loop_
_entity_poly.entity_id
_entity_poly.type
_entity_poly.pdbx_seq_one_letter_code
_entity_poly.pdbx_strand_id
1 'polypeptide(L)'
;MGLLMENNIPKCVMIKMNRCRNYLQVLFMSDICTADGKFIERRFLNTNPTPVSSDLSFPREQPTSQDWKVWRSTWYQLTSNTGSLRSPLGDWINKPAAPWTWLALPETHQIANVKMDITHIFKCTAQSTTRLGDTSGYTHSTRQAVTGLPISVYITSMDNENSSITIKSSSRNAIPIASAVTEDFWVTLRSGGGEWMWKSFQFEDPDEPAVDWIVQAMINNTSLWVTDGSHYSQRGPDISAAAWIVMDTRTGKKMSCSFVEFSPDASSYRAEALGLYSIHAFIQALYNHFHMGQASVEICCDNDTALKEAQGRKKRVSTRCTSADVFRGIQKMTQEIQQIKWKYTWVKAHMDDILEWTELSLEQRLNVKCNELAKMATEEAISGTSKRRHPPDPQLLPHEHIAVYVDKYKQTTDPAESIRYSRSKQLAKQFLTTEIGWSSKQYELVDWDSLHKCLKSKPEGFKTWLANNTPTSARPDFRCRGGMALRTAVVQAVDHRMSELNTYVDARAGTGDAC
;
A
#
# COMPACT_ATOMS: atom_id res chain seq x y z
N MET A 1 16.56 18.27 8.78
CA MET A 1 15.90 19.57 9.09
C MET A 1 16.15 20.06 10.51
N GLY A 2 16.27 19.18 11.53
CA GLY A 2 16.56 19.58 12.93
C GLY A 2 17.74 20.54 13.07
N LEU A 3 18.90 20.22 12.46
CA LEU A 3 20.09 21.10 12.47
C LEU A 3 19.81 22.53 11.96
N LEU A 4 18.95 22.69 10.95
CA LEU A 4 18.63 24.03 10.41
C LEU A 4 17.74 24.81 11.38
N MET A 5 16.85 24.13 12.09
CA MET A 5 15.98 24.74 13.10
C MET A 5 16.80 25.17 14.33
N GLU A 6 17.72 24.33 14.79
CA GLU A 6 18.63 24.63 15.92
C GLU A 6 19.52 25.85 15.65
N ASN A 7 19.88 26.09 14.38
CA ASN A 7 20.67 27.26 13.98
C ASN A 7 19.82 28.48 13.56
N ASN A 8 18.52 28.49 13.90
CA ASN A 8 17.59 29.58 13.61
C ASN A 8 17.55 30.01 12.13
N ILE A 9 17.69 29.04 11.20
CA ILE A 9 17.64 29.32 9.77
C ILE A 9 16.20 29.70 9.36
N PRO A 10 15.99 30.81 8.63
CA PRO A 10 14.66 31.25 8.23
C PRO A 10 13.87 30.20 7.45
N LYS A 11 12.53 30.17 7.65
CA LYS A 11 11.63 29.22 6.96
C LYS A 11 11.75 29.27 5.43
N CYS A 12 11.90 30.46 4.85
CA CYS A 12 12.06 30.63 3.41
C CYS A 12 13.35 29.97 2.88
N VAL A 13 14.43 29.95 3.68
CA VAL A 13 15.70 29.28 3.34
C VAL A 13 15.55 27.77 3.48
N MET A 14 14.89 27.31 4.55
CA MET A 14 14.64 25.88 4.79
C MET A 14 13.85 25.21 3.66
N ILE A 15 12.87 25.91 3.06
CA ILE A 15 12.10 25.40 1.92
C ILE A 15 13.03 25.13 0.73
N LYS A 16 13.94 26.06 0.43
CA LYS A 16 14.92 25.91 -0.66
C LYS A 16 15.91 24.78 -0.39
N MET A 17 16.41 24.70 0.85
CA MET A 17 17.25 23.59 1.30
C MET A 17 16.55 22.23 1.12
N ASN A 18 15.27 22.14 1.44
CA ASN A 18 14.51 20.89 1.30
C ASN A 18 14.31 20.48 -0.17
N ARG A 19 14.12 21.44 -1.09
CA ARG A 19 14.07 21.13 -2.53
C ARG A 19 15.39 20.54 -3.03
N CYS A 20 16.52 21.16 -2.68
CA CYS A 20 17.85 20.65 -3.01
C CYS A 20 18.08 19.26 -2.41
N ARG A 21 17.72 19.07 -1.13
CA ARG A 21 17.82 17.80 -0.42
C ARG A 21 17.04 16.67 -1.10
N ASN A 22 15.78 16.95 -1.47
CA ASN A 22 14.91 15.99 -2.15
C ASN A 22 15.43 15.66 -3.55
N TYR A 23 15.88 16.66 -4.31
CA TYR A 23 16.51 16.45 -5.61
C TYR A 23 17.75 15.55 -5.49
N LEU A 24 18.58 15.77 -4.45
CA LEU A 24 19.78 14.97 -4.22
C LEU A 24 19.51 13.59 -3.66
N GLN A 25 18.27 13.30 -3.21
CA GLN A 25 17.90 12.05 -2.56
C GLN A 25 18.66 11.77 -1.26
N VAL A 26 18.91 12.82 -0.45
CA VAL A 26 19.63 12.71 0.83
C VAL A 26 18.72 12.94 2.03
N LEU A 27 18.92 12.19 3.11
CA LEU A 27 18.07 12.25 4.31
C LEU A 27 18.86 12.71 5.53
N PHE A 28 20.06 12.15 5.71
CA PHE A 28 20.92 12.36 6.88
C PHE A 28 22.14 13.22 6.55
N MET A 29 22.76 13.78 7.60
CA MET A 29 24.03 14.50 7.44
C MET A 29 25.15 13.58 6.94
N SER A 30 25.11 12.31 7.33
CA SER A 30 26.05 11.27 6.85
C SER A 30 26.02 11.08 5.33
N ASP A 31 24.89 11.36 4.66
CA ASP A 31 24.75 11.16 3.22
C ASP A 31 25.54 12.21 2.40
N ILE A 32 25.78 13.38 3.00
CA ILE A 32 26.50 14.50 2.36
C ILE A 32 27.91 14.72 2.89
N CYS A 33 28.28 14.04 3.98
CA CYS A 33 29.59 14.15 4.60
C CYS A 33 30.59 13.13 4.06
N THR A 34 31.87 13.38 4.29
CA THR A 34 32.95 12.44 4.00
C THR A 34 32.81 11.18 4.87
N ALA A 35 33.45 10.08 4.44
CA ALA A 35 33.37 8.78 5.10
C ALA A 35 33.79 8.77 6.59
N ASP A 36 34.63 9.73 6.98
CA ASP A 36 35.10 9.97 8.34
C ASP A 36 34.29 11.01 9.12
N GLY A 37 33.20 11.53 8.52
CA GLY A 37 32.25 12.41 9.18
C GLY A 37 32.74 13.84 9.45
N LYS A 38 33.90 14.24 8.92
CA LYS A 38 34.53 15.54 9.29
C LYS A 38 34.18 16.69 8.36
N PHE A 39 33.94 16.42 7.07
CA PHE A 39 33.72 17.46 6.07
C PHE A 39 32.47 17.15 5.24
N ILE A 40 31.84 18.17 4.65
CA ILE A 40 30.88 17.96 3.57
C ILE A 40 31.66 17.56 2.29
N GLU A 41 31.17 16.58 1.54
CA GLU A 41 31.80 16.21 0.28
C GLU A 41 31.67 17.33 -0.75
N ARG A 42 32.76 17.61 -1.46
CA ARG A 42 32.81 18.71 -2.45
C ARG A 42 31.75 18.56 -3.54
N ARG A 43 31.40 17.33 -3.92
CA ARG A 43 30.36 17.08 -4.94
C ARG A 43 29.02 17.72 -4.59
N PHE A 44 28.67 17.82 -3.30
CA PHE A 44 27.43 18.46 -2.84
C PHE A 44 27.53 19.98 -2.73
N LEU A 45 28.74 20.55 -2.80
CA LEU A 45 29.00 21.98 -2.77
C LEU A 45 29.33 22.56 -4.16
N ASN A 46 29.31 21.73 -5.20
CA ASN A 46 29.53 22.16 -6.59
C ASN A 46 28.31 22.93 -7.14
N THR A 47 28.48 23.56 -8.30
CA THR A 47 27.43 24.36 -8.96
C THR A 47 26.23 23.52 -9.38
N ASN A 48 26.46 22.31 -9.88
CA ASN A 48 25.43 21.35 -10.29
C ASN A 48 25.73 19.98 -9.67
N PRO A 49 25.32 19.74 -8.42
CA PRO A 49 25.53 18.44 -7.78
C PRO A 49 24.69 17.35 -8.46
N THR A 50 25.26 16.16 -8.59
CA THR A 50 24.54 14.99 -9.08
C THR A 50 23.82 14.30 -7.92
N PRO A 51 22.58 13.81 -8.13
CA PRO A 51 21.85 13.09 -7.10
C PRO A 51 22.54 11.78 -6.73
N VAL A 52 22.41 11.37 -5.46
CA VAL A 52 22.75 10.01 -5.07
C VAL A 52 21.64 9.06 -5.53
N SER A 53 21.95 7.79 -5.73
CA SER A 53 20.96 6.75 -6.05
C SER A 53 20.48 6.14 -4.74
N SER A 54 19.38 6.64 -4.17
CA SER A 54 18.79 6.06 -2.96
C SER A 54 17.71 5.02 -3.29
N ASP A 55 17.56 4.01 -2.43
CA ASP A 55 16.48 3.02 -2.53
C ASP A 55 15.12 3.60 -2.09
N LEU A 56 15.11 4.80 -1.48
CA LEU A 56 13.89 5.47 -1.01
C LEU A 56 13.26 6.32 -2.11
N SER A 57 11.92 6.43 -2.07
CA SER A 57 11.17 7.29 -2.99
C SER A 57 11.19 8.76 -2.53
N PHE A 58 11.83 9.63 -3.30
CA PHE A 58 11.83 11.08 -3.08
C PHE A 58 10.86 11.80 -4.03
N PRO A 59 10.22 12.90 -3.59
CA PRO A 59 9.39 13.71 -4.49
C PRO A 59 10.24 14.34 -5.60
N ARG A 60 9.67 14.46 -6.79
CA ARG A 60 10.34 15.07 -7.94
C ARG A 60 10.44 16.57 -7.76
N GLU A 61 11.65 17.06 -7.50
CA GLU A 61 11.95 18.48 -7.31
C GLU A 61 12.89 18.99 -8.41
N GLN A 62 12.80 20.28 -8.75
CA GLN A 62 13.69 20.93 -9.71
C GLN A 62 14.29 22.19 -9.08
N PRO A 63 15.41 22.07 -8.34
CA PRO A 63 16.05 23.21 -7.70
C PRO A 63 16.57 24.20 -8.73
N THR A 64 16.29 25.48 -8.52
CA THR A 64 16.79 26.56 -9.38
C THR A 64 18.25 26.89 -9.06
N SER A 65 18.93 27.62 -9.95
CA SER A 65 20.28 28.15 -9.67
C SER A 65 20.35 29.00 -8.40
N GLN A 66 19.24 29.65 -8.02
CA GLN A 66 19.15 30.38 -6.76
C GLN A 66 19.06 29.45 -5.56
N ASP A 67 18.34 28.34 -5.66
CA ASP A 67 18.26 27.33 -4.59
C ASP A 67 19.64 26.70 -4.33
N TRP A 68 20.43 26.45 -5.38
CA TRP A 68 21.82 25.98 -5.25
C TRP A 68 22.78 27.00 -4.65
N LYS A 69 22.55 28.30 -4.89
CA LYS A 69 23.30 29.36 -4.18
C LYS A 69 22.97 29.34 -2.70
N VAL A 70 21.69 29.26 -2.34
CA VAL A 70 21.24 29.16 -0.94
C VAL A 70 21.83 27.93 -0.28
N TRP A 71 21.74 26.76 -0.92
CA TRP A 71 22.30 25.50 -0.43
C TRP A 71 23.77 25.64 -0.02
N ARG A 72 24.61 26.18 -0.91
CA ARG A 72 26.03 26.36 -0.64
C ARG A 72 26.30 27.39 0.45
N SER A 73 25.64 28.56 0.39
CA SER A 73 25.83 29.60 1.40
C SER A 73 25.42 29.14 2.80
N THR A 74 24.31 28.38 2.90
CA THR A 74 23.83 27.85 4.18
C THR A 74 24.80 26.81 4.72
N TRP A 75 25.33 25.92 3.89
CA TRP A 75 26.36 24.98 4.35
C TRP A 75 27.63 25.70 4.77
N TYR A 76 28.14 26.66 4.01
CA TYR A 76 29.31 27.46 4.42
C TYR A 76 29.09 28.25 5.71
N GLN A 77 27.86 28.66 6.03
CA GLN A 77 27.54 29.31 7.30
C GLN A 77 27.56 28.32 8.48
N LEU A 78 27.04 27.11 8.26
CA LEU A 78 26.93 26.06 9.28
C LEU A 78 28.26 25.32 9.49
N THR A 79 29.08 25.21 8.45
CA THR A 79 30.44 24.63 8.48
C THR A 79 31.51 25.71 8.51
N SER A 80 32.78 25.33 8.56
CA SER A 80 33.87 26.26 8.24
C SER A 80 33.86 26.64 6.74
N ASN A 81 34.60 27.67 6.35
CA ASN A 81 34.85 28.03 4.94
C ASN A 81 35.43 26.87 4.09
N THR A 82 36.04 25.88 4.74
CA THR A 82 36.60 24.68 4.11
C THR A 82 35.64 23.48 4.08
N GLY A 83 34.41 23.65 4.57
CA GLY A 83 33.39 22.61 4.64
C GLY A 83 33.52 21.69 5.86
N SER A 84 34.33 22.06 6.86
CA SER A 84 34.51 21.27 8.10
C SER A 84 33.30 21.40 8.99
N LEU A 85 32.78 20.28 9.46
CA LEU A 85 31.74 20.29 10.49
C LEU A 85 32.31 20.84 11.80
N ARG A 86 31.48 21.58 12.54
CA ARG A 86 31.84 22.08 13.88
C ARG A 86 31.95 20.93 14.89
N SER A 87 31.08 19.95 14.76
CA SER A 87 31.11 18.68 15.47
C SER A 87 31.19 17.57 14.43
N PRO A 88 32.33 16.86 14.30
CA PRO A 88 32.44 15.71 13.43
C PRO A 88 31.38 14.65 13.76
N LEU A 89 30.90 13.95 12.74
CA LEU A 89 30.06 12.77 12.95
C LEU A 89 30.92 11.65 13.57
N GLY A 90 30.26 10.81 14.37
CA GLY A 90 30.88 9.63 14.97
C GLY A 90 31.00 8.45 14.00
N ASP A 91 31.17 7.26 14.56
CA ASP A 91 31.24 6.02 13.79
C ASP A 91 29.91 5.72 13.06
N TRP A 92 30.00 4.95 11.98
CA TRP A 92 28.83 4.44 11.29
C TRP A 92 28.05 3.50 12.23
N ILE A 93 26.79 3.83 12.51
CA ILE A 93 25.92 3.05 13.41
C ILE A 93 24.81 2.30 12.69
N ASN A 94 24.45 2.72 11.47
CA ASN A 94 23.36 2.16 10.66
C ASN A 94 23.75 2.13 9.18
N LYS A 95 23.06 1.30 8.39
CA LYS A 95 23.14 1.34 6.92
C LYS A 95 22.67 2.71 6.41
N PRO A 96 23.42 3.40 5.52
CA PRO A 96 23.00 4.68 4.97
C PRO A 96 21.80 4.53 4.03
N ALA A 97 20.96 5.57 3.96
CA ALA A 97 19.79 5.60 3.07
C ALA A 97 20.17 5.64 1.57
N ALA A 98 21.37 6.13 1.27
CA ALA A 98 22.01 5.99 -0.03
C ALA A 98 23.25 5.09 0.11
N PRO A 99 23.37 3.99 -0.65
CA PRO A 99 24.48 3.07 -0.54
C PRO A 99 25.82 3.78 -0.76
N TRP A 100 26.74 3.60 0.19
CA TRP A 100 28.10 4.13 0.09
C TRP A 100 28.89 3.30 -0.92
N THR A 101 29.41 3.94 -1.97
CA THR A 101 29.95 3.22 -3.13
C THR A 101 31.45 2.96 -3.05
N TRP A 102 32.22 3.68 -2.25
CA TRP A 102 33.68 3.56 -2.22
C TRP A 102 34.18 2.94 -0.92
N LEU A 103 34.91 1.83 -1.04
CA LEU A 103 35.44 1.05 0.07
C LEU A 103 36.96 0.86 -0.08
N ALA A 104 37.72 0.97 1.02
CA ALA A 104 39.07 0.47 1.11
C ALA A 104 39.05 -0.99 1.58
N LEU A 105 39.94 -1.80 1.00
CA LEU A 105 40.19 -3.20 1.34
C LEU A 105 41.58 -3.28 1.96
N PRO A 106 41.70 -3.12 3.30
CA PRO A 106 43.00 -3.02 3.95
C PRO A 106 43.86 -4.27 3.76
N GLU A 107 43.24 -5.45 3.72
CA GLU A 107 43.93 -6.75 3.58
C GLU A 107 44.64 -6.90 2.23
N THR A 108 44.04 -6.37 1.16
CA THR A 108 44.57 -6.51 -0.21
C THR A 108 45.26 -5.24 -0.71
N HIS A 109 45.29 -4.17 0.09
CA HIS A 109 45.75 -2.83 -0.30
C HIS A 109 45.08 -2.33 -1.60
N GLN A 110 43.78 -2.61 -1.75
CA GLN A 110 42.97 -2.22 -2.90
C GLN A 110 41.85 -1.28 -2.47
N ILE A 111 41.28 -0.57 -3.45
CA ILE A 111 40.03 0.16 -3.27
C ILE A 111 38.98 -0.41 -4.21
N ALA A 112 37.73 -0.40 -3.75
CA ALA A 112 36.59 -0.92 -4.45
C ALA A 112 35.56 0.19 -4.69
N ASN A 113 35.01 0.23 -5.90
CA ASN A 113 33.82 1.01 -6.20
C ASN A 113 32.65 0.08 -6.51
N VAL A 114 31.71 0.00 -5.58
CA VAL A 114 30.49 -0.80 -5.67
C VAL A 114 29.42 0.03 -6.37
N LYS A 115 28.99 -0.43 -7.56
CA LYS A 115 27.85 0.13 -8.30
C LYS A 115 26.87 -0.98 -8.61
N MET A 116 25.68 -0.92 -8.03
CA MET A 116 24.65 -1.97 -8.19
C MET A 116 25.24 -3.35 -7.83
N ASP A 117 25.35 -4.25 -8.82
CA ASP A 117 25.86 -5.62 -8.66
C ASP A 117 27.32 -5.79 -9.10
N ILE A 118 28.00 -4.71 -9.47
CA ILE A 118 29.37 -4.76 -10.00
C ILE A 118 30.30 -3.95 -9.11
N THR A 119 31.33 -4.63 -8.61
CA THR A 119 32.42 -4.04 -7.84
C THR A 119 33.63 -3.85 -8.75
N HIS A 120 34.05 -2.60 -8.94
CA HIS A 120 35.27 -2.26 -9.68
C HIS A 120 36.44 -2.16 -8.69
N ILE A 121 37.51 -2.93 -8.91
CA ILE A 121 38.68 -2.99 -8.05
C ILE A 121 39.81 -2.18 -8.66
N PHE A 122 40.46 -1.37 -7.84
CA PHE A 122 41.61 -0.55 -8.20
C PHE A 122 42.77 -0.86 -7.26
N LYS A 123 43.98 -0.85 -7.81
CA LYS A 123 45.23 -1.11 -7.08
C LYS A 123 46.13 0.11 -7.13
N CYS A 124 46.86 0.37 -6.06
CA CYS A 124 47.86 1.45 -6.03
C CYS A 124 48.90 1.24 -7.13
N THR A 125 49.05 2.23 -8.01
CA THR A 125 50.00 2.22 -9.14
C THR A 125 51.22 3.09 -8.90
N ALA A 126 51.12 4.10 -8.03
CA ALA A 126 52.24 4.94 -7.62
C ALA A 126 52.06 5.46 -6.18
N GLN A 127 53.10 5.29 -5.36
CA GLN A 127 53.23 5.92 -4.05
C GLN A 127 53.86 7.31 -4.24
N SER A 128 53.13 8.35 -3.89
CA SER A 128 53.63 9.72 -4.04
C SER A 128 54.35 10.17 -2.76
N THR A 129 55.56 10.71 -2.89
CA THR A 129 56.28 11.40 -1.81
C THR A 129 55.80 12.84 -1.60
N THR A 130 54.85 13.32 -2.41
CA THR A 130 54.27 14.66 -2.32
C THR A 130 52.84 14.62 -1.75
N ARG A 131 52.38 15.75 -1.20
CA ARG A 131 51.07 15.93 -0.50
C ARG A 131 49.81 15.54 -1.30
N LEU A 132 49.93 15.06 -2.54
CA LEU A 132 48.81 14.64 -3.40
C LEU A 132 48.32 13.20 -3.17
N GLY A 133 48.96 12.42 -2.29
CA GLY A 133 48.49 11.09 -1.89
C GLY A 133 48.69 10.00 -2.95
N ASP A 134 48.46 8.76 -2.55
CA ASP A 134 48.65 7.59 -3.40
C ASP A 134 47.63 7.55 -4.53
N THR A 135 48.09 7.16 -5.73
CA THR A 135 47.24 7.05 -6.91
C THR A 135 46.92 5.59 -7.18
N SER A 136 45.63 5.27 -7.28
CA SER A 136 45.15 3.93 -7.63
C SER A 136 44.62 3.89 -9.06
N GLY A 137 45.04 2.87 -9.82
CA GLY A 137 44.58 2.58 -11.18
C GLY A 137 43.63 1.38 -11.24
N TYR A 138 42.78 1.34 -12.28
CA TYR A 138 41.81 0.26 -12.46
C TYR A 138 42.49 -1.09 -12.67
N THR A 139 41.92 -2.16 -12.12
CA THR A 139 42.44 -3.52 -12.27
C THR A 139 41.44 -4.45 -12.95
N HIS A 140 40.29 -4.69 -12.30
CA HIS A 140 39.27 -5.61 -12.81
C HIS A 140 37.91 -5.30 -12.18
N SER A 141 36.86 -6.01 -12.60
CA SER A 141 35.53 -5.96 -11.97
C SER A 141 35.08 -7.36 -11.54
N THR A 142 34.31 -7.42 -10.46
CA THR A 142 33.75 -8.66 -9.89
C THR A 142 32.30 -8.44 -9.48
N ARG A 143 31.51 -9.52 -9.46
CA ARG A 143 30.13 -9.54 -8.93
C ARG A 143 30.05 -10.05 -7.49
N GLN A 144 31.19 -10.40 -6.89
CA GLN A 144 31.22 -10.80 -5.49
C GLN A 144 30.97 -9.59 -4.58
N ALA A 145 30.21 -9.82 -3.50
CA ALA A 145 30.01 -8.84 -2.46
C ALA A 145 31.35 -8.58 -1.75
N VAL A 146 31.68 -7.30 -1.57
CA VAL A 146 32.92 -6.89 -0.94
C VAL A 146 32.61 -6.04 0.28
N THR A 147 33.20 -6.40 1.41
CA THR A 147 33.12 -5.63 2.67
C THR A 147 34.43 -4.90 2.90
N GLY A 148 34.36 -3.64 3.31
CA GLY A 148 35.55 -2.82 3.52
C GLY A 148 35.26 -1.55 4.33
N LEU A 149 36.29 -0.73 4.52
CA LEU A 149 36.17 0.54 5.22
C LEU A 149 35.65 1.62 4.26
N PRO A 150 34.60 2.38 4.62
CA PRO A 150 34.13 3.50 3.81
C PRO A 150 35.26 4.51 3.59
N ILE A 151 35.45 4.90 2.33
CA ILE A 151 36.39 5.96 1.96
C ILE A 151 35.71 7.04 1.13
N SER A 152 36.19 8.28 1.27
CA SER A 152 35.91 9.37 0.34
C SER A 152 37.10 9.54 -0.57
N VAL A 153 36.87 9.62 -1.89
CA VAL A 153 37.92 9.71 -2.90
C VAL A 153 37.84 11.00 -3.72
N TYR A 154 38.97 11.39 -4.32
CA TYR A 154 39.04 12.40 -5.37
C TYR A 154 39.47 11.73 -6.67
N ILE A 155 38.73 12.02 -7.76
CA ILE A 155 39.00 11.47 -9.08
C ILE A 155 39.61 12.60 -9.92
N THR A 156 40.90 12.48 -10.25
CA THR A 156 41.67 13.53 -10.97
C THR A 156 41.60 13.40 -12.48
N SER A 157 41.52 12.18 -13.01
CA SER A 157 41.29 11.90 -14.44
C SER A 157 40.47 10.61 -14.56
N MET A 158 39.53 10.59 -15.50
CA MET A 158 38.87 9.39 -16.02
C MET A 158 39.15 9.29 -17.52
N ASP A 159 40.39 8.98 -17.89
CA ASP A 159 40.68 8.45 -19.21
C ASP A 159 40.54 6.92 -19.15
N ASN A 160 39.98 6.32 -20.21
CA ASN A 160 39.51 4.92 -20.28
C ASN A 160 40.53 3.85 -19.86
N GLU A 161 41.81 4.19 -19.68
CA GLU A 161 42.87 3.27 -19.28
C GLU A 161 43.66 3.71 -18.03
N ASN A 162 43.49 4.94 -17.54
CA ASN A 162 44.24 5.47 -16.38
C ASN A 162 43.35 6.37 -15.51
N SER A 163 42.39 5.76 -14.81
CA SER A 163 41.70 6.44 -13.72
C SER A 163 42.67 6.67 -12.56
N SER A 164 42.95 7.93 -12.22
CA SER A 164 43.74 8.28 -11.03
C SER A 164 42.81 8.62 -9.89
N ILE A 165 42.84 7.79 -8.85
CA ILE A 165 41.99 7.94 -7.66
C ILE A 165 42.87 8.14 -6.43
N THR A 166 42.59 9.20 -5.68
CA THR A 166 43.26 9.54 -4.42
C THR A 166 42.29 9.41 -3.25
N ILE A 167 42.71 8.75 -2.17
CA ILE A 167 41.93 8.64 -0.94
C ILE A 167 42.02 9.96 -0.14
N LYS A 168 40.88 10.58 0.13
CA LYS A 168 40.79 11.82 0.92
C LYS A 168 40.60 11.53 2.41
N SER A 169 39.74 10.58 2.73
CA SER A 169 39.52 10.13 4.10
C SER A 169 39.00 8.70 4.14
N SER A 170 39.24 8.04 5.27
CA SER A 170 38.76 6.70 5.57
C SER A 170 38.06 6.72 6.92
N SER A 171 36.95 6.00 7.01
CA SER A 171 36.36 5.67 8.30
C SER A 171 37.28 4.72 9.09
N ARG A 172 37.12 4.71 10.42
CA ARG A 172 37.84 3.77 11.30
C ARG A 172 37.18 2.39 11.28
N ASN A 173 35.85 2.36 11.15
CA ASN A 173 35.05 1.15 11.24
C ASN A 173 34.32 0.93 9.90
N ALA A 174 34.02 -0.33 9.61
CA ALA A 174 33.14 -0.67 8.49
C ALA A 174 31.73 -0.12 8.73
N ILE A 175 30.95 0.09 7.66
CA ILE A 175 29.50 0.32 7.83
C ILE A 175 28.93 -0.92 8.50
N PRO A 176 28.19 -0.79 9.61
CA PRO A 176 27.47 -1.91 10.19
C PRO A 176 26.60 -2.51 9.10
N ILE A 177 26.89 -3.76 8.76
CA ILE A 177 25.91 -4.58 8.05
C ILE A 177 24.74 -4.59 9.02
N ALA A 178 23.57 -4.08 8.59
CA ALA A 178 22.36 -4.24 9.39
C ALA A 178 22.34 -5.72 9.75
N SER A 179 22.49 -6.05 11.04
CA SER A 179 22.35 -7.43 11.46
C SER A 179 21.05 -7.85 10.83
N ALA A 180 21.11 -8.83 9.92
CA ALA A 180 19.93 -9.55 9.54
C ALA A 180 19.52 -10.26 10.82
N VAL A 181 18.83 -9.53 11.72
CA VAL A 181 17.68 -10.11 12.37
C VAL A 181 16.90 -10.59 11.17
N THR A 182 16.97 -11.88 10.91
CA THR A 182 16.00 -12.56 10.07
C THR A 182 14.69 -12.21 10.74
N GLU A 183 14.08 -11.09 10.32
CA GLU A 183 12.77 -10.71 10.82
C GLU A 183 11.90 -11.93 10.61
N ASP A 184 11.12 -12.30 11.60
CA ASP A 184 10.19 -13.40 11.37
C ASP A 184 9.26 -12.99 10.22
N PHE A 185 9.01 -13.88 9.25
CA PHE A 185 8.16 -13.60 8.09
C PHE A 185 6.83 -12.96 8.51
N TRP A 186 6.27 -13.43 9.62
CA TRP A 186 5.01 -12.94 10.16
C TRP A 186 5.07 -11.47 10.61
N VAL A 187 6.25 -10.97 11.02
CA VAL A 187 6.47 -9.54 11.29
C VAL A 187 6.41 -8.75 9.99
N THR A 188 7.06 -9.24 8.92
CA THR A 188 6.98 -8.61 7.60
C THR A 188 5.54 -8.59 7.07
N LEU A 189 4.79 -9.70 7.20
CA LEU A 189 3.38 -9.77 6.82
C LEU A 189 2.54 -8.72 7.58
N ARG A 190 2.71 -8.64 8.90
CA ARG A 190 1.99 -7.67 9.75
C ARG A 190 2.39 -6.22 9.50
N SER A 191 3.63 -5.95 9.05
CA SER A 191 4.06 -4.60 8.70
C SER A 191 3.27 -4.00 7.53
N GLY A 192 2.66 -4.84 6.70
CA GLY A 192 1.72 -4.44 5.65
C GLY A 192 0.36 -3.98 6.19
N GLY A 193 0.03 -4.24 7.46
CA GLY A 193 -1.30 -4.01 8.03
C GLY A 193 -2.34 -5.03 7.57
N GLY A 194 -3.61 -4.75 7.87
CA GLY A 194 -4.71 -5.64 7.50
C GLY A 194 -4.81 -6.88 8.38
N GLU A 195 -4.47 -6.74 9.66
CA GLU A 195 -4.39 -7.81 10.67
C GLU A 195 -5.66 -8.64 10.78
N TRP A 196 -6.81 -8.09 10.41
CA TRP A 196 -8.09 -8.81 10.36
C TRP A 196 -8.13 -9.94 9.32
N MET A 197 -7.28 -9.90 8.28
CA MET A 197 -7.14 -10.98 7.29
C MET A 197 -6.28 -12.14 7.79
N TRP A 198 -5.38 -11.90 8.74
CA TRP A 198 -4.30 -12.82 9.13
C TRP A 198 -4.56 -13.54 10.46
N LYS A 199 -5.83 -13.67 10.86
CA LYS A 199 -6.20 -14.19 12.20
C LYS A 199 -6.29 -15.71 12.27
N SER A 200 -6.70 -16.36 11.18
CA SER A 200 -7.01 -17.79 11.20
C SER A 200 -6.21 -18.52 10.14
N PHE A 201 -4.96 -18.85 10.47
CA PHE A 201 -4.14 -19.78 9.69
C PHE A 201 -4.32 -21.20 10.21
N GLN A 202 -4.39 -22.18 9.30
CA GLN A 202 -4.29 -23.60 9.65
C GLN A 202 -3.11 -24.20 8.91
N PHE A 203 -2.17 -24.73 9.69
CA PHE A 203 -1.00 -25.46 9.21
C PHE A 203 -1.25 -26.96 9.31
N GLU A 204 -0.67 -27.73 8.41
CA GLU A 204 -0.70 -29.19 8.49
C GLU A 204 0.16 -29.72 9.65
N ASP A 205 1.26 -29.03 9.95
CA ASP A 205 2.09 -29.23 11.15
C ASP A 205 1.99 -27.97 12.04
N PRO A 206 1.26 -28.02 13.16
CA PRO A 206 1.07 -26.87 14.05
C PRO A 206 2.35 -26.40 14.75
N ASP A 207 3.36 -27.27 14.88
CA ASP A 207 4.54 -27.02 15.72
C ASP A 207 5.66 -26.24 14.99
N GLU A 208 5.57 -26.12 13.66
CA GLU A 208 6.52 -25.37 12.84
C GLU A 208 5.80 -24.61 11.70
N PRO A 209 5.35 -23.36 11.91
CA PRO A 209 4.67 -22.55 10.89
C PRO A 209 5.68 -21.97 9.87
N ALA A 210 6.52 -22.84 9.30
CA ALA A 210 7.49 -22.49 8.28
C ALA A 210 6.79 -22.20 6.96
N VAL A 211 7.14 -21.08 6.33
CA VAL A 211 6.63 -20.67 5.01
C VAL A 211 7.64 -20.90 3.89
N ASP A 212 8.86 -21.35 4.22
CA ASP A 212 9.94 -21.61 3.27
C ASP A 212 9.54 -22.61 2.18
N TRP A 213 8.73 -23.62 2.53
CA TRP A 213 8.23 -24.59 1.57
C TRP A 213 7.34 -23.94 0.50
N ILE A 214 6.60 -22.87 0.85
CA ILE A 214 5.77 -22.11 -0.10
C ILE A 214 6.67 -21.39 -1.09
N VAL A 215 7.73 -20.74 -0.61
CA VAL A 215 8.74 -20.08 -1.45
C VAL A 215 9.37 -21.08 -2.41
N GLN A 216 9.76 -22.25 -1.90
CA GLN A 216 10.31 -23.33 -2.72
C GLN A 216 9.29 -23.84 -3.76
N ALA A 217 8.01 -23.96 -3.39
CA ALA A 217 6.96 -24.38 -4.33
C ALA A 217 6.75 -23.34 -5.44
N MET A 218 6.81 -22.04 -5.13
CA MET A 218 6.70 -20.97 -6.12
C MET A 218 7.89 -20.95 -7.10
N ILE A 219 9.11 -21.15 -6.60
CA ILE A 219 10.33 -21.22 -7.44
C ILE A 219 10.30 -22.47 -8.33
N ASN A 220 9.86 -23.61 -7.78
CA ASN A 220 9.78 -24.88 -8.52
C ASN A 220 8.54 -24.98 -9.44
N ASN A 221 7.68 -23.96 -9.46
CA ASN A 221 6.42 -23.94 -10.20
C ASN A 221 5.44 -25.05 -9.80
N THR A 222 5.43 -25.44 -8.52
CA THR A 222 4.55 -26.47 -7.95
C THR A 222 3.53 -25.88 -6.96
N SER A 223 3.53 -24.57 -6.72
CA SER A 223 2.57 -23.89 -5.84
C SER A 223 1.20 -23.71 -6.52
N LEU A 224 0.17 -24.28 -5.91
CA LEU A 224 -1.22 -24.12 -6.30
C LEU A 224 -1.96 -23.34 -5.20
N TRP A 225 -2.60 -22.23 -5.58
CA TRP A 225 -3.37 -21.38 -4.67
C TRP A 225 -4.83 -21.43 -5.09
N VAL A 226 -5.74 -21.69 -4.17
CA VAL A 226 -7.18 -21.76 -4.45
C VAL A 226 -7.91 -20.87 -3.48
N THR A 227 -8.89 -20.09 -3.94
CA THR A 227 -9.70 -19.21 -3.09
C THR A 227 -11.18 -19.30 -3.42
N ASP A 228 -12.01 -19.12 -2.38
CA ASP A 228 -13.47 -19.09 -2.46
C ASP A 228 -14.02 -18.06 -1.46
N GLY A 229 -15.22 -17.54 -1.73
CA GLY A 229 -15.90 -16.52 -0.95
C GLY A 229 -17.32 -16.93 -0.58
N SER A 230 -17.73 -16.63 0.66
CA SER A 230 -19.08 -16.90 1.18
C SER A 230 -19.77 -15.62 1.63
N HIS A 231 -21.07 -15.52 1.33
CA HIS A 231 -21.94 -14.43 1.76
C HIS A 231 -23.36 -14.94 2.04
N TYR A 232 -23.88 -14.68 3.24
CA TYR A 232 -25.22 -15.09 3.67
C TYR A 232 -26.14 -13.89 3.87
N SER A 233 -26.82 -13.46 2.79
CA SER A 233 -27.66 -12.25 2.76
C SER A 233 -28.77 -12.21 3.82
N GLN A 234 -29.31 -13.35 4.26
CA GLN A 234 -30.43 -13.41 5.22
C GLN A 234 -29.98 -13.28 6.68
N ARG A 235 -28.83 -13.84 7.04
CA ARG A 235 -28.35 -13.91 8.44
C ARG A 235 -27.21 -12.93 8.73
N GLY A 236 -26.42 -12.60 7.72
CA GLY A 236 -25.28 -11.68 7.79
C GLY A 236 -25.18 -10.84 6.51
N PRO A 237 -26.14 -9.93 6.25
CA PRO A 237 -26.17 -9.11 5.03
C PRO A 237 -24.95 -8.20 4.89
N ASP A 238 -24.27 -7.89 6.00
CA ASP A 238 -23.10 -7.02 6.02
C ASP A 238 -21.78 -7.80 6.11
N ILE A 239 -21.79 -9.14 5.90
CA ILE A 239 -20.61 -10.00 6.08
C ILE A 239 -20.16 -10.58 4.74
N SER A 240 -18.88 -10.41 4.41
CA SER A 240 -18.19 -11.11 3.32
C SER A 240 -17.07 -11.93 3.91
N ALA A 241 -17.13 -13.26 3.78
CA ALA A 241 -16.08 -14.16 4.28
C ALA A 241 -15.29 -14.73 3.12
N ALA A 242 -13.97 -14.81 3.25
CA ALA A 242 -13.12 -15.40 2.23
C ALA A 242 -12.19 -16.43 2.86
N ALA A 243 -11.83 -17.44 2.07
CA ALA A 243 -10.81 -18.40 2.43
C ALA A 243 -9.91 -18.70 1.24
N TRP A 244 -8.67 -19.06 1.54
CA TRP A 244 -7.75 -19.57 0.55
C TRP A 244 -6.88 -20.68 1.11
N ILE A 245 -6.42 -21.56 0.22
CA ILE A 245 -5.51 -22.66 0.50
C ILE A 245 -4.33 -22.56 -0.46
N VAL A 246 -3.13 -22.71 0.06
CA VAL A 246 -1.92 -22.95 -0.72
C VAL A 246 -1.47 -24.39 -0.52
N MET A 247 -1.06 -25.03 -1.62
CA MET A 247 -0.53 -26.39 -1.61
C MET A 247 0.70 -26.49 -2.52
N ASP A 248 1.71 -27.22 -2.07
CA ASP A 248 2.78 -27.71 -2.94
C ASP A 248 2.35 -29.03 -3.55
N THR A 249 2.05 -29.02 -4.85
CA THR A 249 1.60 -30.20 -5.61
C THR A 249 2.62 -31.35 -5.62
N ARG A 250 3.90 -31.09 -5.30
CA ARG A 250 4.95 -32.11 -5.24
C ARG A 250 5.04 -32.78 -3.87
N THR A 251 5.00 -32.00 -2.78
CA THR A 251 5.16 -32.55 -1.42
C THR A 251 3.83 -32.83 -0.73
N GLY A 252 2.73 -32.29 -1.23
CA GLY A 252 1.40 -32.37 -0.61
C GLY A 252 1.20 -31.42 0.57
N LYS A 253 2.24 -30.71 1.02
CA LYS A 253 2.15 -29.73 2.11
C LYS A 253 1.13 -28.65 1.77
N LYS A 254 0.30 -28.31 2.76
CA LYS A 254 -0.76 -27.31 2.61
C LYS A 254 -0.84 -26.35 3.80
N MET A 255 -1.32 -25.15 3.52
CA MET A 255 -1.70 -24.15 4.52
C MET A 255 -2.98 -23.48 4.06
N SER A 256 -3.87 -23.17 5.00
CA SER A 256 -5.11 -22.42 4.72
C SER A 256 -5.21 -21.16 5.56
N CYS A 257 -5.97 -20.20 5.06
CA CYS A 257 -6.32 -18.99 5.78
C CYS A 257 -7.78 -18.64 5.52
N SER A 258 -8.48 -18.13 6.53
CA SER A 258 -9.86 -17.65 6.42
C SER A 258 -10.09 -16.38 7.22
N PHE A 259 -10.94 -15.48 6.74
CA PHE A 259 -11.22 -14.21 7.40
C PHE A 259 -12.57 -13.63 6.98
N VAL A 260 -13.02 -12.60 7.70
CA VAL A 260 -14.31 -11.94 7.46
C VAL A 260 -14.18 -10.42 7.41
N GLU A 261 -14.87 -9.81 6.46
CA GLU A 261 -15.06 -8.37 6.36
C GLU A 261 -16.51 -8.00 6.69
N PHE A 262 -16.66 -6.90 7.42
CA PHE A 262 -17.93 -6.27 7.72
C PHE A 262 -18.11 -5.00 6.88
N SER A 263 -19.05 -5.02 5.94
CA SER A 263 -19.32 -3.91 5.05
C SER A 263 -20.79 -3.92 4.61
N PRO A 264 -21.45 -2.74 4.49
CA PRO A 264 -22.79 -2.65 3.91
C PRO A 264 -22.81 -3.03 2.42
N ASP A 265 -21.65 -3.05 1.77
CA ASP A 265 -21.46 -3.49 0.38
C ASP A 265 -21.06 -4.98 0.29
N ALA A 266 -21.26 -5.76 1.36
CA ALA A 266 -20.96 -7.17 1.38
C ALA A 266 -21.73 -7.93 0.29
N SER A 267 -21.03 -8.84 -0.39
CA SER A 267 -21.57 -9.65 -1.47
C SER A 267 -20.66 -10.84 -1.75
N SER A 268 -21.18 -11.89 -2.41
CA SER A 268 -20.36 -13.03 -2.83
C SER A 268 -19.18 -12.59 -3.71
N TYR A 269 -19.44 -11.66 -4.64
CA TYR A 269 -18.40 -11.08 -5.49
C TYR A 269 -17.30 -10.37 -4.68
N ARG A 270 -17.66 -9.65 -3.61
CA ARG A 270 -16.69 -9.00 -2.73
C ARG A 270 -15.89 -10.02 -1.92
N ALA A 271 -16.54 -11.06 -1.42
CA ALA A 271 -15.88 -12.15 -0.72
C ALA A 271 -14.81 -12.83 -1.59
N GLU A 272 -15.15 -13.22 -2.82
CA GLU A 272 -14.19 -13.83 -3.76
C GLU A 272 -13.04 -12.88 -4.11
N ALA A 273 -13.34 -11.60 -4.35
CA ALA A 273 -12.32 -10.58 -4.64
C ALA A 273 -11.36 -10.38 -3.46
N LEU A 274 -11.86 -10.41 -2.22
CA LEU A 274 -11.05 -10.34 -1.01
C LEU A 274 -10.13 -11.56 -0.87
N GLY A 275 -10.61 -12.75 -1.22
CA GLY A 275 -9.80 -13.96 -1.27
C GLY A 275 -8.61 -13.83 -2.24
N LEU A 276 -8.86 -13.35 -3.45
CA LEU A 276 -7.81 -13.00 -4.41
C LEU A 276 -6.85 -11.96 -3.84
N TYR A 277 -7.36 -10.90 -3.22
CA TYR A 277 -6.53 -9.86 -2.60
C TYR A 277 -5.55 -10.44 -1.58
N SER A 278 -6.06 -11.26 -0.67
CA SER A 278 -5.30 -11.84 0.42
C SER A 278 -4.15 -12.71 -0.10
N ILE A 279 -4.40 -13.52 -1.14
CA ILE A 279 -3.34 -14.28 -1.82
C ILE A 279 -2.24 -13.34 -2.35
N HIS A 280 -2.60 -12.27 -3.06
CA HIS A 280 -1.62 -11.35 -3.63
C HIS A 280 -0.83 -10.61 -2.55
N ALA A 281 -1.47 -10.18 -1.47
CA ALA A 281 -0.82 -9.53 -0.34
C ALA A 281 0.14 -10.47 0.39
N PHE A 282 -0.25 -11.73 0.58
CA PHE A 282 0.61 -12.74 1.18
C PHE A 282 1.82 -13.05 0.31
N ILE A 283 1.64 -13.20 -1.01
CA ILE A 283 2.73 -13.39 -1.97
C ILE A 283 3.66 -12.17 -2.00
N GLN A 284 3.12 -10.95 -1.89
CA GLN A 284 3.94 -9.73 -1.79
C GLN A 284 4.81 -9.75 -0.53
N ALA A 285 4.25 -10.16 0.60
CA ALA A 285 5.03 -10.32 1.84
C ALA A 285 6.15 -11.36 1.67
N LEU A 286 5.86 -12.53 1.06
CA LEU A 286 6.87 -13.56 0.78
C LEU A 286 7.99 -13.02 -0.13
N TYR A 287 7.60 -12.36 -1.21
CA TYR A 287 8.54 -11.78 -2.17
C TYR A 287 9.48 -10.77 -1.52
N ASN A 288 8.93 -9.85 -0.71
CA ASN A 288 9.70 -8.82 -0.03
C ASN A 288 10.58 -9.39 1.08
N HIS A 289 10.09 -10.40 1.81
CA HIS A 289 10.80 -11.01 2.93
C HIS A 289 11.98 -11.87 2.46
N PHE A 290 11.76 -12.76 1.49
CA PHE A 290 12.78 -13.71 1.01
C PHE A 290 13.60 -13.18 -0.17
N HIS A 291 13.36 -11.94 -0.60
CA HIS A 291 14.00 -11.32 -1.78
C HIS A 291 13.98 -12.25 -2.99
N MET A 292 12.78 -12.76 -3.30
CA MET A 292 12.62 -13.79 -4.32
C MET A 292 13.04 -13.30 -5.71
N GLY A 293 13.66 -14.19 -6.48
CA GLY A 293 13.95 -13.98 -7.90
C GLY A 293 12.76 -14.31 -8.79
N GLN A 294 13.02 -14.98 -9.91
CA GLN A 294 11.95 -15.47 -10.80
C GLN A 294 11.18 -16.63 -10.15
N ALA A 295 9.86 -16.53 -10.13
CA ALA A 295 8.96 -17.57 -9.63
C ALA A 295 7.65 -17.58 -10.44
N SER A 296 6.86 -18.65 -10.34
CA SER A 296 5.52 -18.70 -10.93
C SER A 296 4.49 -19.10 -9.88
N VAL A 297 3.31 -18.54 -10.01
CA VAL A 297 2.17 -18.81 -9.14
C VAL A 297 0.95 -19.15 -9.98
N GLU A 298 0.25 -20.22 -9.62
CA GLU A 298 -1.07 -20.55 -10.14
C GLU A 298 -2.15 -20.27 -9.10
N ILE A 299 -3.09 -19.39 -9.45
CA ILE A 299 -4.23 -18.99 -8.63
C ILE A 299 -5.52 -19.48 -9.28
N CYS A 300 -6.31 -20.22 -8.50
CA CYS A 300 -7.61 -20.74 -8.87
C CYS A 300 -8.72 -20.04 -8.08
N CYS A 301 -9.79 -19.70 -8.79
CA CYS A 301 -11.00 -19.11 -8.21
C CYS A 301 -12.19 -19.49 -9.09
N ASP A 302 -13.36 -19.55 -8.49
CA ASP A 302 -14.60 -19.93 -9.14
C ASP A 302 -15.32 -18.78 -9.86
N ASN A 303 -14.97 -17.53 -9.54
CA ASN A 303 -15.48 -16.37 -10.23
C ASN A 303 -14.55 -15.89 -11.35
N ASP A 304 -14.91 -16.25 -12.58
CA ASP A 304 -14.22 -15.83 -13.81
C ASP A 304 -14.17 -14.30 -13.98
N THR A 305 -15.19 -13.55 -13.52
CA THR A 305 -15.18 -12.09 -13.60
C THR A 305 -14.13 -11.48 -12.68
N ALA A 306 -14.04 -11.97 -11.44
CA ALA A 306 -13.05 -11.52 -10.48
C ALA A 306 -11.62 -11.87 -10.94
N LEU A 307 -11.41 -13.06 -11.51
CA LEU A 307 -10.14 -13.47 -12.11
C LEU A 307 -9.73 -12.56 -13.27
N LYS A 308 -10.65 -12.25 -14.19
CA LYS A 308 -10.38 -11.35 -15.32
C LYS A 308 -10.03 -9.94 -14.87
N GLU A 309 -10.68 -9.42 -13.84
CA GLU A 309 -10.36 -8.11 -13.27
C GLU A 309 -9.00 -8.12 -12.54
N ALA A 310 -8.67 -9.19 -11.83
CA ALA A 310 -7.35 -9.37 -11.20
C ALA A 310 -6.21 -9.50 -12.23
N GLN A 311 -6.44 -10.22 -13.32
CA GLN A 311 -5.48 -10.37 -14.43
C GLN A 311 -5.29 -9.06 -15.20
N GLY A 312 -6.31 -8.20 -15.21
CA GLY A 312 -6.34 -6.97 -16.00
C GLY A 312 -5.25 -5.97 -15.61
N ARG A 313 -4.30 -5.71 -16.51
CA ARG A 313 -3.26 -4.67 -16.36
C ARG A 313 -3.74 -3.31 -16.85
N LYS A 314 -4.79 -2.77 -16.22
CA LYS A 314 -5.31 -1.43 -16.56
C LYS A 314 -4.38 -0.36 -15.96
N LYS A 315 -4.13 0.73 -16.70
CA LYS A 315 -3.41 1.91 -16.15
C LYS A 315 -4.17 2.58 -15.00
N ARG A 316 -5.49 2.39 -14.94
CA ARG A 316 -6.38 2.92 -13.90
C ARG A 316 -7.58 1.99 -13.73
N VAL A 317 -7.84 1.54 -12.51
CA VAL A 317 -9.11 0.87 -12.16
C VAL A 317 -10.20 1.93 -12.10
N SER A 318 -11.28 1.73 -12.87
CA SER A 318 -12.45 2.61 -12.85
C SER A 318 -13.03 2.71 -11.44
N THR A 319 -13.44 3.91 -11.03
CA THR A 319 -14.12 4.14 -9.74
C THR A 319 -15.52 3.49 -9.69
N ARG A 320 -16.05 3.09 -10.85
CA ARG A 320 -17.37 2.45 -10.99
C ARG A 320 -17.32 0.92 -10.88
N CYS A 321 -16.14 0.31 -10.83
CA CYS A 321 -16.03 -1.13 -10.63
C CYS A 321 -16.42 -1.49 -9.19
N THR A 322 -17.26 -2.51 -9.02
CA THR A 322 -17.55 -3.10 -7.70
C THR A 322 -16.24 -3.58 -7.06
N SER A 323 -16.06 -3.33 -5.77
CA SER A 323 -14.82 -3.65 -5.03
C SER A 323 -13.56 -3.03 -5.66
N ALA A 324 -13.63 -1.77 -6.11
CA ALA A 324 -12.51 -1.08 -6.73
C ALA A 324 -11.30 -0.93 -5.79
N ASP A 325 -11.52 -0.82 -4.48
CA ASP A 325 -10.47 -0.81 -3.44
C ASP A 325 -9.57 -2.06 -3.54
N VAL A 326 -10.19 -3.23 -3.63
CA VAL A 326 -9.54 -4.54 -3.74
C VAL A 326 -8.74 -4.66 -5.05
N PHE A 327 -9.37 -4.43 -6.19
CA PHE A 327 -8.68 -4.61 -7.48
C PHE A 327 -7.56 -3.60 -7.72
N ARG A 328 -7.65 -2.38 -7.14
CA ARG A 328 -6.55 -1.41 -7.16
C ARG A 328 -5.33 -1.93 -6.41
N GLY A 329 -5.52 -2.54 -5.25
CA GLY A 329 -4.41 -3.13 -4.50
C GLY A 329 -3.80 -4.32 -5.23
N ILE A 330 -4.62 -5.23 -5.78
CA ILE A 330 -4.12 -6.35 -6.62
C ILE A 330 -3.27 -5.83 -7.78
N GLN A 331 -3.76 -4.82 -8.51
CA GLN A 331 -2.99 -4.24 -9.62
C GLN A 331 -1.70 -3.56 -9.16
N LYS A 332 -1.71 -2.87 -8.02
CA LYS A 332 -0.50 -2.28 -7.44
C LYS A 332 0.55 -3.36 -7.12
N MET A 333 0.15 -4.41 -6.40
CA MET A 333 1.05 -5.49 -5.99
C MET A 333 1.63 -6.24 -7.19
N THR A 334 0.80 -6.56 -8.18
CA THR A 334 1.26 -7.25 -9.41
C THR A 334 2.15 -6.36 -10.30
N GLN A 335 2.03 -5.03 -10.23
CA GLN A 335 2.93 -4.09 -10.93
C GLN A 335 4.28 -3.93 -10.23
N GLU A 336 4.29 -3.99 -8.89
CA GLU A 336 5.50 -3.94 -8.06
C GLU A 336 6.32 -5.23 -8.19
N ILE A 337 5.68 -6.39 -8.37
CA ILE A 337 6.32 -7.70 -8.42
C ILE A 337 6.31 -8.27 -9.85
N GLN A 338 7.25 -7.80 -10.68
CA GLN A 338 7.33 -8.19 -12.09
C GLN A 338 8.06 -9.53 -12.31
N GLN A 339 8.77 -10.01 -11.30
CA GLN A 339 9.56 -11.23 -11.32
C GLN A 339 8.70 -12.48 -11.15
N ILE A 340 7.47 -12.33 -10.63
CA ILE A 340 6.51 -13.42 -10.48
C ILE A 340 5.64 -13.52 -11.74
N LYS A 341 5.58 -14.73 -12.30
CA LYS A 341 4.65 -15.08 -13.37
C LYS A 341 3.31 -15.51 -12.76
N TRP A 342 2.29 -14.71 -12.99
CA TRP A 342 0.92 -14.96 -12.51
C TRP A 342 0.13 -15.79 -13.54
N LYS A 343 -0.36 -16.97 -13.13
CA LYS A 343 -1.28 -17.80 -13.88
C LYS A 343 -2.62 -17.84 -13.14
N TYR A 344 -3.69 -17.49 -13.84
CA TYR A 344 -5.06 -17.48 -13.31
C TYR A 344 -5.85 -18.59 -14.00
N THR A 345 -6.46 -19.48 -13.22
CA THR A 345 -7.21 -20.63 -13.72
C THR A 345 -8.61 -20.61 -13.13
N TRP A 346 -9.64 -20.54 -13.97
CA TRP A 346 -11.02 -20.65 -13.51
C TRP A 346 -11.36 -22.10 -13.15
N VAL A 347 -11.99 -22.30 -11.99
CA VAL A 347 -12.48 -23.60 -11.53
C VAL A 347 -13.99 -23.55 -11.44
N LYS A 348 -14.67 -24.60 -11.89
CA LYS A 348 -16.13 -24.65 -11.80
C LYS A 348 -16.56 -24.88 -10.35
N ALA A 349 -17.45 -24.03 -9.83
CA ALA A 349 -18.03 -24.16 -8.50
C ALA A 349 -18.90 -25.43 -8.37
N HIS A 350 -19.03 -25.93 -7.13
CA HIS A 350 -19.98 -26.98 -6.75
C HIS A 350 -19.89 -28.28 -7.57
N MET A 351 -18.68 -28.69 -7.94
CA MET A 351 -18.47 -29.92 -8.69
C MET A 351 -18.71 -31.17 -7.84
N ASP A 352 -18.65 -31.04 -6.51
CA ASP A 352 -18.99 -32.06 -5.52
C ASP A 352 -20.48 -32.45 -5.51
N ASP A 353 -21.36 -31.58 -6.03
CA ASP A 353 -22.78 -31.91 -6.24
C ASP A 353 -23.01 -32.86 -7.44
N ILE A 354 -22.00 -33.01 -8.30
CA ILE A 354 -22.11 -33.68 -9.61
C ILE A 354 -21.21 -34.91 -9.69
N LEU A 355 -20.01 -34.83 -9.10
CA LEU A 355 -18.97 -35.85 -9.19
C LEU A 355 -18.62 -36.41 -7.81
N GLU A 356 -18.23 -37.68 -7.78
CA GLU A 356 -17.70 -38.28 -6.56
C GLU A 356 -16.34 -37.67 -6.19
N TRP A 357 -15.99 -37.68 -4.90
CA TRP A 357 -14.75 -37.06 -4.40
C TRP A 357 -13.50 -37.53 -5.15
N THR A 358 -13.44 -38.81 -5.52
CA THR A 358 -12.33 -39.43 -6.25
C THR A 358 -12.23 -38.97 -7.70
N GLU A 359 -13.31 -38.45 -8.28
CA GLU A 359 -13.39 -37.97 -9.66
C GLU A 359 -13.06 -36.48 -9.80
N LEU A 360 -13.12 -35.73 -8.68
CA LEU A 360 -12.76 -34.32 -8.64
C LEU A 360 -11.27 -34.12 -8.93
N SER A 361 -10.96 -33.10 -9.74
CA SER A 361 -9.59 -32.62 -9.93
C SER A 361 -9.03 -32.07 -8.61
N LEU A 362 -7.70 -31.93 -8.52
CA LEU A 362 -7.07 -31.40 -7.31
C LEU A 362 -7.57 -29.99 -6.99
N GLU A 363 -7.68 -29.13 -8.01
CA GLU A 363 -8.18 -27.76 -7.92
C GLU A 363 -9.64 -27.73 -7.43
N GLN A 364 -10.48 -28.63 -7.94
CA GLN A 364 -11.88 -28.76 -7.51
C GLN A 364 -12.00 -29.20 -6.05
N ARG A 365 -11.21 -30.21 -5.63
CA ARG A 365 -11.18 -30.67 -4.23
C ARG A 365 -10.73 -29.56 -3.28
N LEU A 366 -9.75 -28.75 -3.69
CA LEU A 366 -9.31 -27.60 -2.90
C LEU A 366 -10.36 -26.49 -2.88
N ASN A 367 -11.09 -26.26 -3.97
CA ASN A 367 -12.18 -25.28 -4.02
C ASN A 367 -13.30 -25.64 -3.03
N VAL A 368 -13.72 -26.91 -2.98
CA VAL A 368 -14.71 -27.39 -2.00
C VAL A 368 -14.27 -27.11 -0.57
N LYS A 369 -13.00 -27.36 -0.25
CA LYS A 369 -12.43 -27.04 1.08
C LYS A 369 -12.39 -25.53 1.36
N CYS A 370 -12.08 -24.71 0.37
CA CYS A 370 -12.13 -23.25 0.52
C CYS A 370 -13.57 -22.78 0.81
N ASN A 371 -14.57 -23.32 0.11
CA ASN A 371 -15.99 -23.03 0.37
C ASN A 371 -16.40 -23.37 1.81
N GLU A 372 -16.00 -24.56 2.29
CA GLU A 372 -16.24 -24.98 3.68
C GLU A 372 -15.61 -24.01 4.68
N LEU A 373 -14.34 -23.64 4.49
CA LEU A 373 -13.63 -22.68 5.35
C LEU A 373 -14.31 -21.30 5.36
N ALA A 374 -14.73 -20.80 4.20
CA ALA A 374 -15.41 -19.51 4.09
C ALA A 374 -16.81 -19.55 4.76
N LYS A 375 -17.55 -20.65 4.63
CA LYS A 375 -18.83 -20.86 5.32
C LYS A 375 -18.65 -20.91 6.83
N MET A 376 -17.68 -21.68 7.33
CA MET A 376 -17.37 -21.74 8.76
C MET A 376 -17.01 -20.36 9.33
N ALA A 377 -16.15 -19.60 8.64
CA ALA A 377 -15.81 -18.24 9.05
C ALA A 377 -17.04 -17.31 9.07
N THR A 378 -17.96 -17.47 8.11
CA THR A 378 -19.22 -16.72 8.10
C THR A 378 -20.10 -17.06 9.30
N GLU A 379 -20.26 -18.36 9.58
CA GLU A 379 -21.09 -18.85 10.69
C GLU A 379 -20.52 -18.43 12.05
N GLU A 380 -19.20 -18.50 12.23
CA GLU A 380 -18.52 -18.01 13.43
C GLU A 380 -18.77 -16.51 13.63
N ALA A 381 -18.65 -15.71 12.56
CA ALA A 381 -18.92 -14.29 12.61
C ALA A 381 -20.40 -13.98 12.94
N ILE A 382 -21.35 -14.72 12.37
CA ILE A 382 -22.79 -14.58 12.68
C ILE A 382 -23.07 -14.96 14.14
N SER A 383 -22.43 -16.01 14.64
CA SER A 383 -22.60 -16.49 16.01
C SER A 383 -22.03 -15.52 17.05
N GLY A 384 -20.85 -14.95 16.75
CA GLY A 384 -20.16 -13.98 17.61
C GLY A 384 -20.75 -12.57 17.59
N THR A 385 -21.58 -12.22 16.60
CA THR A 385 -22.14 -10.86 16.42
C THR A 385 -23.35 -10.53 17.30
N SER A 386 -23.69 -11.37 18.29
CA SER A 386 -24.84 -11.19 19.19
C SER A 386 -24.87 -9.85 19.98
N LYS A 387 -23.85 -8.98 19.88
CA LYS A 387 -23.89 -7.59 20.41
C LYS A 387 -23.31 -6.47 19.54
N ARG A 388 -22.65 -6.72 18.39
CA ARG A 388 -22.03 -5.65 17.57
C ARG A 388 -22.13 -5.95 16.08
N ARG A 389 -22.83 -5.08 15.33
CA ARG A 389 -22.92 -5.13 13.85
C ARG A 389 -21.71 -4.52 13.12
N HIS A 390 -20.75 -3.96 13.87
CA HIS A 390 -19.53 -3.37 13.33
C HIS A 390 -18.31 -3.86 14.11
N PRO A 391 -17.18 -4.12 13.43
CA PRO A 391 -15.93 -4.40 14.09
C PRO A 391 -15.51 -3.17 14.92
N PRO A 392 -14.87 -3.38 16.09
CA PRO A 392 -14.38 -2.28 16.93
C PRO A 392 -13.29 -1.46 16.23
N ASP A 393 -12.54 -2.09 15.32
CA ASP A 393 -11.40 -1.51 14.62
C ASP A 393 -11.67 -1.40 13.10
N PRO A 394 -11.14 -0.36 12.44
CA PRO A 394 -11.26 -0.19 11.00
C PRO A 394 -10.59 -1.34 10.22
N GLN A 395 -11.32 -1.95 9.28
CA GLN A 395 -10.80 -3.01 8.40
C GLN A 395 -10.15 -2.42 7.15
N LEU A 396 -8.93 -1.91 7.31
CA LEU A 396 -8.08 -1.50 6.18
C LEU A 396 -7.46 -2.73 5.52
N LEU A 397 -7.36 -2.73 4.19
CA LEU A 397 -6.66 -3.78 3.46
C LEU A 397 -5.14 -3.68 3.73
N PRO A 398 -4.40 -4.80 3.66
CA PRO A 398 -2.93 -4.76 3.64
C PRO A 398 -2.42 -3.75 2.60
N HIS A 399 -1.45 -2.90 2.96
CA HIS A 399 -0.90 -1.84 2.10
C HIS A 399 -1.91 -0.74 1.68
N GLU A 400 -3.07 -0.65 2.32
CA GLU A 400 -4.02 0.46 2.19
C GLU A 400 -3.72 1.57 3.21
N HIS A 401 -2.91 2.55 2.79
CA HIS A 401 -2.49 3.65 3.68
C HIS A 401 -3.60 4.69 3.95
N ILE A 402 -4.58 4.81 3.06
CA ILE A 402 -5.64 5.82 3.13
C ILE A 402 -6.95 5.17 2.72
N ALA A 403 -7.99 5.33 3.54
CA ALA A 403 -9.36 4.95 3.21
C ALA A 403 -10.33 6.08 3.54
N VAL A 404 -11.42 6.16 2.78
CA VAL A 404 -12.49 7.14 3.00
C VAL A 404 -13.61 6.48 3.80
N TYR A 405 -14.07 7.15 4.86
CA TYR A 405 -15.19 6.71 5.68
C TYR A 405 -16.36 7.70 5.58
N VAL A 406 -17.56 7.18 5.35
CA VAL A 406 -18.82 7.95 5.38
C VAL A 406 -19.75 7.28 6.37
N ASP A 407 -20.25 8.03 7.35
CA ASP A 407 -21.13 7.52 8.42
C ASP A 407 -20.62 6.24 9.11
N LYS A 408 -19.30 6.17 9.34
CA LYS A 408 -18.53 5.05 9.93
C LYS A 408 -18.25 3.85 9.00
N TYR A 409 -18.73 3.89 7.75
CA TYR A 409 -18.49 2.83 6.79
C TYR A 409 -17.37 3.18 5.83
N LYS A 410 -16.41 2.26 5.71
CA LYS A 410 -15.35 2.34 4.70
C LYS A 410 -15.99 2.30 3.31
N GLN A 411 -15.59 3.21 2.45
CA GLN A 411 -16.05 3.27 1.07
C GLN A 411 -15.22 2.31 0.20
N THR A 412 -15.92 1.38 -0.45
CA THR A 412 -15.31 0.32 -1.27
C THR A 412 -15.20 0.73 -2.74
N THR A 413 -16.03 1.70 -3.16
CA THR A 413 -16.12 2.26 -4.52
C THR A 413 -16.13 3.80 -4.47
N ASP A 414 -16.60 4.45 -5.54
CA ASP A 414 -16.80 5.90 -5.59
C ASP A 414 -17.62 6.40 -4.38
N PRO A 415 -17.04 7.26 -3.51
CA PRO A 415 -17.73 7.73 -2.30
C PRO A 415 -18.81 8.78 -2.60
N ALA A 416 -18.91 9.29 -3.83
CA ALA A 416 -19.79 10.41 -4.16
C ALA A 416 -21.27 10.14 -3.83
N GLU A 417 -21.75 8.92 -4.08
CA GLU A 417 -23.13 8.55 -3.77
C GLU A 417 -23.41 8.56 -2.26
N SER A 418 -22.54 7.91 -1.48
CA SER A 418 -22.64 7.85 -0.03
C SER A 418 -22.53 9.23 0.62
N ILE A 419 -21.61 10.08 0.12
CA ILE A 419 -21.47 11.47 0.58
C ILE A 419 -22.75 12.25 0.29
N ARG A 420 -23.28 12.15 -0.94
CA ARG A 420 -24.55 12.80 -1.30
C ARG A 420 -25.67 12.32 -0.38
N TYR A 421 -25.83 11.01 -0.20
CA TYR A 421 -26.89 10.46 0.67
C TYR A 421 -26.76 10.93 2.12
N SER A 422 -25.56 10.84 2.72
CA SER A 422 -25.31 11.30 4.09
C SER A 422 -25.65 12.78 4.26
N ARG A 423 -25.21 13.61 3.31
CA ARG A 423 -25.53 15.05 3.30
C ARG A 423 -27.04 15.29 3.14
N SER A 424 -27.68 14.54 2.26
CA SER A 424 -29.13 14.59 2.02
C SER A 424 -29.90 14.30 3.30
N LYS A 425 -29.53 13.23 4.00
CA LYS A 425 -30.14 12.79 5.26
C LYS A 425 -30.01 13.86 6.35
N GLN A 426 -28.88 14.56 6.41
CA GLN A 426 -28.72 15.69 7.36
C GLN A 426 -29.62 16.88 7.02
N LEU A 427 -29.68 17.27 5.74
CA LEU A 427 -30.56 18.35 5.28
C LEU A 427 -32.04 17.99 5.45
N ALA A 428 -32.39 16.72 5.19
CA ALA A 428 -33.71 16.16 5.42
C ALA A 428 -34.13 16.37 6.87
N LYS A 429 -33.28 15.96 7.81
CA LYS A 429 -33.55 16.10 9.23
C LYS A 429 -33.81 17.55 9.60
N GLN A 430 -32.95 18.47 9.16
CA GLN A 430 -33.09 19.91 9.43
C GLN A 430 -34.41 20.47 8.87
N PHE A 431 -34.71 20.17 7.61
CA PHE A 431 -35.93 20.64 6.97
C PHE A 431 -37.19 20.10 7.67
N LEU A 432 -37.22 18.81 7.97
CA LEU A 432 -38.36 18.17 8.62
C LEU A 432 -38.59 18.68 10.04
N THR A 433 -37.51 18.92 10.79
CA THR A 433 -37.64 19.43 12.16
C THR A 433 -38.01 20.91 12.21
N THR A 434 -37.51 21.72 11.28
CA THR A 434 -37.68 23.18 11.32
C THR A 434 -38.94 23.65 10.58
N GLU A 435 -39.16 23.16 9.36
CA GLU A 435 -40.22 23.67 8.47
C GLU A 435 -41.53 22.89 8.60
N ILE A 436 -41.44 21.56 8.78
CA ILE A 436 -42.61 20.67 8.90
C ILE A 436 -43.02 20.45 10.37
N GLY A 437 -42.14 20.76 11.32
CA GLY A 437 -42.40 20.64 12.76
C GLY A 437 -42.26 19.22 13.31
N TRP A 438 -41.53 18.33 12.63
CA TRP A 438 -41.23 17.00 13.17
C TRP A 438 -40.33 17.09 14.40
N SER A 439 -40.61 16.27 15.40
CA SER A 439 -39.64 16.01 16.46
C SER A 439 -38.46 15.18 15.93
N SER A 440 -37.28 15.37 16.52
CA SER A 440 -36.11 14.53 16.20
C SER A 440 -36.41 13.04 16.37
N LYS A 441 -37.23 12.66 17.36
CA LYS A 441 -37.68 11.27 17.56
C LYS A 441 -38.50 10.73 16.39
N GLN A 442 -39.39 11.52 15.81
CA GLN A 442 -40.18 11.10 14.64
C GLN A 442 -39.30 10.87 13.42
N TYR A 443 -38.27 11.70 13.23
CA TYR A 443 -37.30 11.51 12.17
C TYR A 443 -36.54 10.19 12.31
N GLU A 444 -36.07 9.85 13.51
CA GLU A 444 -35.32 8.61 13.76
C GLU A 444 -36.20 7.34 13.70
N LEU A 445 -37.54 7.45 13.74
CA LEU A 445 -38.44 6.32 13.57
C LEU A 445 -38.55 5.84 12.12
N VAL A 446 -38.09 6.65 11.16
CA VAL A 446 -38.11 6.29 9.73
C VAL A 446 -36.82 5.54 9.39
N ASP A 447 -36.98 4.37 8.76
CA ASP A 447 -35.86 3.64 8.19
C ASP A 447 -35.47 4.24 6.82
N TRP A 448 -34.74 5.35 6.88
CA TRP A 448 -34.25 6.09 5.72
C TRP A 448 -33.38 5.23 4.80
N ASP A 449 -32.60 4.30 5.37
CA ASP A 449 -31.62 3.52 4.64
C ASP A 449 -32.31 2.45 3.79
N SER A 450 -33.31 1.75 4.35
CA SER A 450 -34.14 0.81 3.58
C SER A 450 -34.94 1.51 2.49
N LEU A 451 -35.46 2.72 2.77
CA LEU A 451 -36.19 3.50 1.77
C LEU A 451 -35.29 3.93 0.61
N HIS A 452 -34.11 4.44 0.90
CA HIS A 452 -33.12 4.83 -0.10
C HIS A 452 -32.74 3.64 -1.00
N LYS A 453 -32.46 2.48 -0.39
CA LYS A 453 -32.16 1.23 -1.13
C LYS A 453 -33.29 0.81 -2.06
N CYS A 454 -34.55 0.89 -1.59
CA CYS A 454 -35.72 0.54 -2.41
C CYS A 454 -35.87 1.46 -3.62
N LEU A 455 -35.75 2.78 -3.39
CA LEU A 455 -35.93 3.80 -4.43
C LEU A 455 -34.76 3.88 -5.41
N LYS A 456 -33.55 3.48 -5.01
CA LYS A 456 -32.35 3.47 -5.89
C LYS A 456 -32.58 2.75 -7.21
N SER A 457 -33.33 1.65 -7.18
CA SER A 457 -33.64 0.83 -8.38
C SER A 457 -34.75 1.39 -9.26
N LYS A 458 -35.47 2.44 -8.82
CA LYS A 458 -36.67 2.94 -9.50
C LYS A 458 -36.34 4.06 -10.49
N PRO A 459 -37.06 4.16 -11.62
CA PRO A 459 -36.92 5.29 -12.54
C PRO A 459 -37.21 6.63 -11.85
N GLU A 460 -36.54 7.69 -12.29
CA GLU A 460 -36.69 9.01 -11.68
C GLU A 460 -38.15 9.49 -11.71
N GLY A 461 -38.85 9.28 -12.83
CA GLY A 461 -40.28 9.62 -12.95
C GLY A 461 -41.17 8.87 -11.94
N PHE A 462 -40.79 7.65 -11.52
CA PHE A 462 -41.50 6.95 -10.45
C PHE A 462 -41.24 7.58 -9.08
N LYS A 463 -40.00 8.01 -8.81
CA LYS A 463 -39.66 8.72 -7.57
C LYS A 463 -40.40 10.06 -7.49
N THR A 464 -40.43 10.81 -8.58
CA THR A 464 -41.17 12.08 -8.70
C THR A 464 -42.68 11.87 -8.58
N TRP A 465 -43.24 10.85 -9.24
CA TRP A 465 -44.65 10.50 -9.12
C TRP A 465 -45.02 10.12 -7.69
N LEU A 466 -44.21 9.27 -7.04
CA LEU A 466 -44.40 8.89 -5.65
C LEU A 466 -44.33 10.10 -4.72
N ALA A 467 -43.39 11.02 -4.98
CA ALA A 467 -43.26 12.27 -4.23
C ALA A 467 -44.51 13.18 -4.37
N ASN A 468 -45.11 13.23 -5.55
CA ASN A 468 -46.24 14.11 -5.82
C ASN A 468 -47.61 13.54 -5.43
N ASN A 469 -47.75 12.21 -5.36
CA ASN A 469 -49.06 11.53 -5.17
C ASN A 469 -49.33 11.06 -3.74
N THR A 470 -48.50 11.47 -2.77
CA THR A 470 -48.70 11.11 -1.36
C THR A 470 -49.29 12.30 -0.60
N PRO A 471 -50.44 12.15 0.09
CA PRO A 471 -51.16 13.28 0.65
C PRO A 471 -50.41 13.92 1.84
N THR A 472 -50.18 15.23 1.76
CA THR A 472 -49.53 16.08 2.78
C THR A 472 -50.46 16.50 3.92
N SER A 473 -51.69 15.97 4.00
CA SER A 473 -52.70 16.37 4.99
C SER A 473 -53.23 15.20 5.82
N ALA A 474 -52.50 14.82 6.88
CA ALA A 474 -53.08 14.09 7.99
C ALA A 474 -52.97 14.93 9.27
N ARG A 475 -54.02 15.72 9.57
CA ARG A 475 -54.25 16.24 10.92
C ARG A 475 -54.42 15.07 11.89
N PRO A 476 -54.04 15.21 13.17
CA PRO A 476 -53.93 14.10 14.11
C PRO A 476 -55.30 13.74 14.67
N ASP A 477 -56.13 13.08 13.88
CA ASP A 477 -57.35 12.46 14.43
C ASP A 477 -57.84 11.35 13.50
N PHE A 478 -57.23 10.17 13.57
CA PHE A 478 -57.87 8.95 13.10
C PHE A 478 -57.43 7.75 13.95
N ARG A 479 -58.41 7.19 14.67
CA ARG A 479 -58.30 5.97 15.45
C ARG A 479 -57.87 4.80 14.56
N CYS A 480 -57.00 3.99 15.15
CA CYS A 480 -56.49 2.70 14.67
C CYS A 480 -57.41 1.93 13.72
N ARG A 481 -56.90 1.66 12.50
CA ARG A 481 -56.97 0.37 11.78
C ARG A 481 -55.99 0.42 10.59
N GLY A 482 -54.87 -0.32 10.68
CA GLY A 482 -53.93 -0.56 9.57
C GLY A 482 -52.71 0.38 9.53
N GLY A 483 -51.60 -0.02 10.16
CA GLY A 483 -50.38 0.79 10.35
C GLY A 483 -49.45 0.97 9.15
N MET A 484 -49.91 1.59 8.06
CA MET A 484 -49.06 1.92 6.89
C MET A 484 -49.16 3.35 6.36
N ALA A 485 -50.16 4.15 6.75
CA ALA A 485 -50.44 5.44 6.10
C ALA A 485 -49.69 6.66 6.68
N LEU A 486 -49.12 6.58 7.88
CA LEU A 486 -48.36 7.67 8.51
C LEU A 486 -46.86 7.68 8.14
N ARG A 487 -46.37 6.67 7.40
CA ARG A 487 -44.94 6.40 7.21
C ARG A 487 -44.31 7.02 5.96
N THR A 488 -45.08 7.68 5.09
CA THR A 488 -44.61 7.99 3.71
C THR A 488 -44.68 9.47 3.32
N ALA A 489 -45.52 10.27 3.97
CA ALA A 489 -45.93 11.60 3.47
C ALA A 489 -44.92 12.74 3.64
N VAL A 490 -43.88 12.56 4.46
CA VAL A 490 -42.97 13.68 4.85
C VAL A 490 -41.55 13.48 4.33
N VAL A 491 -41.19 12.25 4.00
CA VAL A 491 -39.91 11.89 3.39
C VAL A 491 -39.70 12.55 2.00
N GLN A 492 -40.78 12.99 1.36
CA GLN A 492 -40.83 13.32 -0.07
C GLN A 492 -40.61 14.80 -0.40
N ALA A 493 -40.86 15.72 0.54
CA ALA A 493 -40.53 17.14 0.36
C ALA A 493 -39.00 17.37 0.37
N VAL A 494 -38.26 16.44 0.98
CA VAL A 494 -36.81 16.44 1.00
C VAL A 494 -36.27 15.97 -0.36
N ASP A 495 -36.79 14.90 -0.95
CA ASP A 495 -36.20 14.30 -2.16
C ASP A 495 -36.39 15.19 -3.41
N HIS A 496 -37.51 15.89 -3.54
CA HIS A 496 -37.72 16.88 -4.60
C HIS A 496 -36.74 18.07 -4.49
N ARG A 497 -36.47 18.56 -3.27
CA ARG A 497 -35.45 19.60 -3.05
C ARG A 497 -34.03 19.07 -3.19
N MET A 498 -33.78 17.79 -2.90
CA MET A 498 -32.50 17.12 -3.12
C MET A 498 -32.20 16.94 -4.61
N SER A 499 -33.20 16.66 -5.46
CA SER A 499 -33.03 16.62 -6.91
C SER A 499 -32.76 18.03 -7.47
N GLU A 500 -33.48 19.05 -7.00
CA GLU A 500 -33.25 20.46 -7.37
C GLU A 500 -31.85 20.96 -6.95
N LEU A 501 -31.39 20.60 -5.75
CA LEU A 501 -30.04 20.92 -5.25
C LEU A 501 -28.93 20.20 -6.02
N ASN A 502 -29.15 18.94 -6.47
CA ASN A 502 -28.18 18.24 -7.32
C ASN A 502 -28.02 18.94 -8.68
N THR A 503 -29.11 19.40 -9.33
CA THR A 503 -29.02 20.23 -10.54
C THR A 503 -28.30 21.56 -10.32
N TYR A 504 -28.46 22.18 -9.14
CA TYR A 504 -27.80 23.45 -8.81
C TYR A 504 -26.29 23.29 -8.54
N VAL A 505 -25.87 22.12 -8.02
CA VAL A 505 -24.46 21.77 -7.82
C VAL A 505 -23.80 21.37 -9.15
N ASP A 506 -24.48 20.65 -10.03
CA ASP A 506 -23.99 20.34 -11.38
C ASP A 506 -23.79 21.61 -12.23
N ALA A 507 -24.66 22.62 -12.08
CA ALA A 507 -24.50 23.94 -12.72
C ALA A 507 -23.30 24.75 -12.21
N ARG A 508 -22.80 24.47 -10.99
CA ARG A 508 -21.59 25.10 -10.42
C ARG A 508 -20.31 24.27 -10.62
N ALA A 509 -20.44 22.96 -10.79
CA ALA A 509 -19.31 22.08 -11.15
C ALA A 509 -18.88 22.24 -12.61
N GLY A 510 -19.79 22.68 -13.50
CA GLY A 510 -19.50 22.98 -14.91
C GLY A 510 -18.68 24.26 -15.16
N THR A 511 -18.35 25.06 -14.13
CA THR A 511 -17.51 26.26 -14.26
C THR A 511 -16.10 26.09 -13.71
N GLY A 512 -15.64 24.85 -13.53
CA GLY A 512 -14.34 24.50 -12.93
C GLY A 512 -13.22 24.09 -13.90
N ASP A 513 -13.43 24.17 -15.22
CA ASP A 513 -12.37 23.92 -16.22
C ASP A 513 -11.78 25.26 -16.72
N ALA A 514 -10.84 25.80 -15.94
CA ALA A 514 -9.74 26.68 -16.40
C ALA A 514 -8.83 27.07 -15.22
N CYS A 515 -7.83 26.23 -14.93
CA CYS A 515 -6.47 26.60 -14.51
C CYS A 515 -5.59 25.36 -14.31
#